data_AF-A0A7V5J2A4-F1
#
_entry.id   AF-A0A7V5J2A4-F1
#
_cell.length_a   1.000
_cell.length_b   1.000
_cell.length_c   1.000
_cell.angle_alpha   90.00
_cell.angle_beta   90.00
_cell.angle_gamma   90.00
#
_symmetry.space_group_name_H-M   'P 1'
#
loop_
_entity.id
_entity.type
_entity.pdbx_description
1 polymer ?
#
loop_
_entity_poly.entity_id
_entity_poly.type
_entity_poly.pdbx_seq_one_letter_code
_entity_poly.pdbx_strand_id
1 'polypeptide(L)'
;LMLKTHRHYPLTPFSYVVIYLGALLMLIGSHYSYANVPLCDWVREFFGFERNNYDKIVHVAQGFLMATLMRELIIRKQSVTEKSWINFFALCYAIAFAAVWEMVEWLYVMLIHSLDITRPEYGFLGEQGYRWDAQSDIFFGAFGAMIMLWLWGAYHTQQMRRLGLT
;
A
#
# COMPACT_ATOMS: atom_id res chain seq x y z
N LEU A 1 8.09 -14.02 -9.22
CA LEU A 1 6.72 -14.53 -8.91
C LEU A 1 5.75 -14.33 -10.08
N MET A 2 5.50 -13.09 -10.52
CA MET A 2 4.53 -12.79 -11.60
C MET A 2 4.80 -13.54 -12.91
N LEU A 3 6.06 -13.65 -13.35
CA LEU A 3 6.41 -14.44 -14.54
C LEU A 3 6.02 -15.92 -14.42
N LYS A 4 6.12 -16.49 -13.20
CA LYS A 4 5.78 -17.89 -12.92
C LYS A 4 4.26 -18.10 -12.91
N THR A 5 3.49 -17.14 -12.39
CA THR A 5 2.03 -17.26 -12.30
C THR A 5 1.31 -16.78 -13.56
N HIS A 6 1.94 -16.00 -14.43
CA HIS A 6 1.31 -15.42 -15.62
C HIS A 6 0.63 -16.44 -16.54
N ARG A 7 1.20 -17.66 -16.66
CA ARG A 7 0.61 -18.70 -17.53
C ARG A 7 -0.66 -19.34 -16.95
N HIS A 8 -0.81 -19.36 -15.63
CA HIS A 8 -1.92 -20.04 -14.95
C HIS A 8 -2.93 -19.07 -14.34
N TYR A 9 -2.50 -17.85 -14.03
CA TYR A 9 -3.29 -16.81 -13.41
C TYR A 9 -2.75 -15.43 -13.81
N PRO A 10 -2.89 -15.03 -15.09
CA PRO A 10 -2.51 -13.69 -15.53
C PRO A 10 -3.40 -12.67 -14.84
N LEU A 11 -2.82 -11.64 -14.23
CA LEU A 11 -3.60 -10.56 -13.63
C LEU A 11 -4.19 -9.67 -14.71
N THR A 12 -5.19 -8.86 -14.35
CA THR A 12 -5.68 -7.84 -15.27
C THR A 12 -4.59 -6.79 -15.59
N PRO A 13 -4.59 -6.17 -16.79
CA PRO A 13 -3.67 -5.07 -17.11
C PRO A 13 -3.71 -3.94 -16.09
N PHE A 14 -4.89 -3.62 -15.54
CA PHE A 14 -5.04 -2.64 -14.47
C PHE A 14 -4.24 -3.05 -13.23
N SER A 15 -4.39 -4.29 -12.76
CA SER A 15 -3.62 -4.80 -11.62
C SER A 15 -2.11 -4.73 -11.86
N TYR A 16 -1.63 -5.04 -13.07
CA TYR A 16 -0.21 -4.89 -13.41
C TYR A 16 0.28 -3.44 -13.35
N VAL A 17 -0.52 -2.49 -13.85
CA VAL A 17 -0.19 -1.05 -13.75
C VAL A 17 -0.13 -0.61 -12.30
N VAL A 18 -1.10 -1.01 -11.47
CA VAL A 18 -1.12 -0.67 -10.04
C VAL A 18 0.10 -1.26 -9.31
N ILE A 19 0.47 -2.52 -9.60
CA ILE A 19 1.71 -3.13 -9.08
C ILE A 19 2.94 -2.33 -9.50
N TYR A 20 3.03 -1.97 -10.79
CA TYR A 20 4.16 -1.22 -11.32
C TYR A 20 4.33 0.14 -10.65
N LEU A 21 3.24 0.91 -10.54
CA LEU A 21 3.26 2.22 -9.89
C LEU A 21 3.59 2.11 -8.40
N GLY A 22 3.03 1.13 -7.70
CA GLY A 22 3.39 0.86 -6.30
C GLY A 22 4.87 0.52 -6.13
N ALA A 23 5.41 -0.34 -7.00
CA ALA A 23 6.83 -0.69 -6.98
C ALA A 23 7.73 0.51 -7.29
N LEU A 24 7.32 1.39 -8.22
CA LEU A 24 8.05 2.60 -8.53
C LEU A 24 8.12 3.55 -7.32
N LEU A 25 7.01 3.74 -6.60
CA LEU A 25 6.99 4.53 -5.38
C LEU A 25 7.93 3.98 -4.30
N MET A 26 7.96 2.65 -4.14
CA MET A 26 8.90 2.00 -3.21
C MET A 26 10.36 2.23 -3.61
N LEU A 27 10.68 2.13 -4.91
CA LEU A 27 12.03 2.36 -5.43
C LEU A 27 12.49 3.80 -5.23
N ILE A 28 11.59 4.78 -5.46
CA ILE A 28 11.87 6.20 -5.21
C ILE A 28 12.15 6.42 -3.72
N GLY A 29 11.28 5.92 -2.83
CA GLY A 29 11.47 6.04 -1.38
C GLY A 29 12.75 5.37 -0.90
N SER A 30 13.10 4.22 -1.47
CA SER A 30 14.33 3.50 -1.14
C SER A 30 15.58 4.21 -1.66
N HIS A 31 15.51 4.86 -2.83
CA HIS A 31 16.63 5.58 -3.42
C HIS A 31 16.97 6.86 -2.63
N TYR A 32 15.96 7.65 -2.24
CA TYR A 32 16.17 8.91 -1.54
C TYR A 32 16.17 8.80 -0.01
N SER A 33 15.73 7.67 0.55
CA SER A 33 15.14 7.58 1.89
C SER A 33 13.80 8.33 1.97
N TYR A 34 12.82 7.75 2.66
CA TYR A 34 11.46 8.29 2.77
C TYR A 34 11.45 9.70 3.39
N ALA A 35 12.44 10.01 4.24
CA ALA A 35 12.59 11.31 4.88
C ALA A 35 13.07 12.43 3.93
N ASN A 36 13.65 12.08 2.76
CA ASN A 36 14.33 13.04 1.90
C ASN A 36 13.85 12.97 0.43
N VAL A 37 12.62 12.51 0.20
CA VAL A 37 12.06 12.52 -1.15
C VAL A 37 11.75 13.95 -1.56
N PRO A 38 12.40 14.50 -2.62
CA PRO A 38 12.36 15.94 -2.91
C PRO A 38 10.95 16.50 -3.18
N LEU A 39 10.06 15.70 -3.78
CA LEU A 39 8.69 16.11 -4.07
C LEU A 39 7.92 16.47 -2.78
N CYS A 40 8.14 15.71 -1.71
CA CYS A 40 7.46 15.94 -0.45
C CYS A 40 8.13 17.01 0.41
N ASP A 41 9.39 17.36 0.14
CA ASP A 41 10.05 18.48 0.82
C ASP A 41 9.42 19.83 0.40
N TRP A 42 9.10 20.01 -0.88
CA TRP A 42 8.37 21.19 -1.36
C TRP A 42 6.98 21.31 -0.72
N VAL A 43 6.26 20.19 -0.58
CA VAL A 43 4.95 20.15 0.08
C VAL A 43 5.09 20.46 1.57
N ARG A 44 6.13 19.92 2.23
CA ARG A 44 6.43 20.21 3.63
C ARG A 44 6.66 21.69 3.86
N GLU A 45 7.49 22.32 3.04
CA GLU A 45 7.80 23.76 3.13
C GLU A 45 6.57 24.63 2.86
N PHE A 46 5.75 24.27 1.86
CA PHE A 46 4.58 25.05 1.49
C PHE A 46 3.45 24.98 2.54
N PHE A 47 3.21 23.79 3.13
CA PHE A 47 2.14 23.57 4.11
C PHE A 47 2.62 23.69 5.58
N GLY A 48 3.92 23.90 5.79
CA GLY A 48 4.51 24.02 7.13
C GLY A 48 4.49 22.72 7.94
N PHE A 49 4.58 21.56 7.28
CA PHE A 49 4.63 20.29 7.99
C PHE A 49 5.96 20.12 8.72
N GLU A 50 5.93 19.51 9.91
CA GLU A 50 7.15 19.27 10.70
C GLU A 50 8.04 18.18 10.08
N ARG A 51 7.48 17.34 9.19
CA ARG A 51 8.15 16.17 8.62
C ARG A 51 7.79 15.91 7.17
N ASN A 52 8.60 15.08 6.49
CA ASN A 52 8.32 14.63 5.12
C ASN A 52 7.32 13.46 5.17
N ASN A 53 6.15 13.62 4.54
CA ASN A 53 5.03 12.66 4.57
C ASN A 53 4.99 11.74 3.33
N TYR A 54 6.12 11.46 2.70
CA TYR A 54 6.18 10.56 1.54
C TYR A 54 5.68 9.15 1.85
N ASP A 55 5.95 8.65 3.06
CA ASP A 55 5.38 7.42 3.60
C ASP A 55 3.87 7.36 3.42
N LYS A 56 3.14 8.45 3.71
CA LYS A 56 1.68 8.47 3.60
C LYS A 56 1.20 8.25 2.16
N ILE A 57 1.93 8.76 1.18
CA ILE A 57 1.64 8.52 -0.25
C ILE A 57 1.84 7.04 -0.57
N VAL A 58 2.90 6.44 -0.05
CA VAL A 58 3.17 5.01 -0.22
C VAL A 58 2.08 4.17 0.44
N HIS A 59 1.61 4.51 1.65
CA HIS A 59 0.51 3.78 2.30
C HIS A 59 -0.80 3.89 1.52
N VAL A 60 -1.15 5.07 0.97
CA VAL A 60 -2.30 5.18 0.05
C VAL A 60 -2.14 4.25 -1.15
N ALA A 61 -0.97 4.26 -1.80
CA ALA A 61 -0.70 3.39 -2.94
C ALA A 61 -0.73 1.90 -2.56
N GLN A 62 -0.21 1.54 -1.38
CA GLN A 62 -0.22 0.19 -0.84
C GLN A 62 -1.66 -0.28 -0.59
N GLY A 63 -2.49 0.54 0.05
CA GLY A 63 -3.90 0.27 0.25
C GLY A 63 -4.66 0.03 -1.05
N PHE A 64 -4.44 0.91 -2.03
CA PHE A 64 -5.01 0.80 -3.37
C PHE A 64 -4.58 -0.52 -4.04
N LEU A 65 -3.30 -0.87 -3.96
CA LEU A 65 -2.74 -2.09 -4.51
C LEU A 65 -3.35 -3.34 -3.84
N MET A 66 -3.32 -3.41 -2.51
CA MET A 66 -3.85 -4.56 -1.76
C MET A 66 -5.34 -4.78 -2.04
N ALA A 67 -6.14 -3.71 -2.08
CA ALA A 67 -7.55 -3.79 -2.43
C ALA A 67 -7.75 -4.31 -3.87
N THR A 68 -6.94 -3.85 -4.83
CA THR A 68 -7.00 -4.32 -6.23
C THR A 68 -6.75 -5.82 -6.34
N LEU A 69 -5.66 -6.30 -5.72
CA LEU A 69 -5.26 -7.70 -5.80
C LEU A 69 -6.25 -8.62 -5.09
N MET A 70 -6.67 -8.26 -3.88
CA MET A 70 -7.62 -9.06 -3.10
C MET A 70 -8.98 -9.13 -3.81
N ARG A 71 -9.44 -8.00 -4.35
CA ARG A 71 -10.69 -7.96 -5.10
C ARG A 71 -10.65 -8.83 -6.35
N GLU A 72 -9.56 -8.78 -7.12
CA GLU A 72 -9.39 -9.64 -8.29
C GLU A 72 -9.40 -11.12 -7.89
N LEU A 73 -8.70 -11.46 -6.80
CA LEU A 73 -8.62 -12.82 -6.28
C LEU A 73 -9.99 -13.37 -5.90
N ILE A 74 -10.75 -12.65 -5.07
CA ILE A 74 -12.07 -13.08 -4.58
C ILE A 74 -13.03 -13.31 -5.75
N ILE A 75 -13.07 -12.36 -6.68
CA ILE A 75 -13.96 -12.41 -7.84
C ILE A 75 -13.64 -13.62 -8.73
N ARG A 76 -12.37 -13.82 -9.08
CA ARG A 76 -11.96 -14.90 -9.99
C ARG A 76 -11.98 -16.28 -9.36
N LYS A 77 -11.87 -16.37 -8.03
CA LYS A 77 -12.07 -17.62 -7.28
C LYS A 77 -13.54 -17.92 -7.02
N GLN A 78 -14.45 -17.01 -7.38
CA GLN A 78 -15.89 -17.11 -7.14
C GLN A 78 -16.23 -17.42 -5.67
N SER A 79 -15.37 -17.02 -4.74
CA SER A 79 -15.53 -17.31 -3.31
C SER A 79 -16.67 -16.49 -2.68
N VAL A 80 -16.95 -15.33 -3.26
CA VAL A 80 -18.06 -14.44 -2.90
C VAL A 80 -18.61 -13.85 -4.20
N THR A 81 -19.93 -13.85 -4.36
CA THR A 81 -20.61 -13.37 -5.58
C THR A 81 -21.23 -11.98 -5.42
N GLU A 82 -21.52 -11.58 -4.18
CA GLU A 82 -22.16 -10.31 -3.86
C GLU A 82 -21.10 -9.18 -3.81
N LYS A 83 -21.38 -8.09 -4.53
CA LYS A 83 -20.41 -7.00 -4.77
C LYS A 83 -20.01 -6.27 -3.48
N SER A 84 -20.96 -6.04 -2.58
CA SER A 84 -20.70 -5.33 -1.33
C SER A 84 -19.77 -6.14 -0.42
N TRP A 85 -19.99 -7.46 -0.30
CA TRP A 85 -19.12 -8.37 0.42
C TRP A 85 -17.72 -8.47 -0.17
N ILE A 86 -17.60 -8.55 -1.51
CA ILE A 86 -16.28 -8.52 -2.17
C ILE A 86 -15.49 -7.27 -1.77
N ASN A 87 -16.13 -6.10 -1.85
CA ASN A 87 -15.47 -4.84 -1.52
C ASN A 87 -15.15 -4.74 -0.03
N PHE A 88 -16.06 -5.20 0.84
CA PHE A 88 -15.83 -5.26 2.29
C PHE A 88 -14.60 -6.11 2.63
N PHE A 89 -14.52 -7.34 2.12
CA PHE A 89 -13.37 -8.22 2.40
C PHE A 89 -12.06 -7.69 1.81
N ALA A 90 -12.11 -7.07 0.63
CA ALA A 90 -10.94 -6.41 0.04
C ALA A 90 -10.44 -5.25 0.92
N LEU A 91 -11.35 -4.45 1.48
CA LEU A 91 -11.02 -3.37 2.41
C LEU A 91 -10.43 -3.92 3.72
N CYS A 92 -11.08 -4.92 4.34
CA CYS A 92 -10.58 -5.56 5.55
C CYS A 92 -9.18 -6.13 5.35
N TYR A 93 -8.93 -6.77 4.21
CA TYR A 93 -7.61 -7.30 3.88
C TYR A 93 -6.57 -6.18 3.76
N ALA A 94 -6.87 -5.08 3.06
CA ALA A 94 -5.95 -3.97 2.91
C ALA A 94 -5.59 -3.32 4.26
N ILE A 95 -6.57 -3.14 5.15
CA ILE A 95 -6.37 -2.62 6.51
C ILE A 95 -5.52 -3.60 7.33
N ALA A 96 -5.85 -4.90 7.30
CA ALA A 96 -5.09 -5.91 8.03
C ALA A 96 -3.64 -5.98 7.52
N PHE A 97 -3.41 -5.88 6.22
CA PHE A 97 -2.07 -5.85 5.64
C PHE A 97 -1.28 -4.64 6.12
N ALA A 98 -1.89 -3.44 6.11
CA ALA A 98 -1.25 -2.23 6.63
C ALA A 98 -0.92 -2.39 8.13
N ALA A 99 -1.84 -2.88 8.94
CA ALA A 99 -1.61 -3.10 10.36
C ALA A 99 -0.49 -4.11 10.63
N VAL A 100 -0.43 -5.21 9.86
CA VAL A 100 0.65 -6.19 9.97
C VAL A 100 1.99 -5.57 9.57
N TRP A 101 2.03 -4.71 8.55
CA TRP A 101 3.25 -4.01 8.17
C TRP A 101 3.76 -3.11 9.30
N GLU A 102 2.90 -2.30 9.92
CA GLU A 102 3.26 -1.48 11.09
C GLU A 102 3.76 -2.32 12.26
N MET A 103 3.18 -3.50 12.49
CA MET A 103 3.68 -4.43 13.52
C MET A 103 5.07 -4.96 13.20
N VAL A 104 5.38 -5.20 11.91
CA VAL A 104 6.71 -5.63 11.47
C VAL A 104 7.73 -4.50 11.65
N GLU A 105 7.37 -3.26 11.33
CA GLU A 105 8.23 -2.09 11.56
C GLU A 105 8.51 -1.88 13.05
N TRP A 106 7.48 -1.96 13.88
CA TRP A 106 7.65 -1.90 15.34
C TRP A 106 8.59 -3.00 15.86
N LEU A 107 8.42 -4.24 15.38
CA LEU A 107 9.30 -5.35 15.76
C LEU A 107 10.75 -5.12 15.33
N TYR A 108 10.97 -4.56 14.14
CA TYR A 108 12.29 -4.19 13.64
C TYR A 108 12.97 -3.14 14.52
N VAL A 109 12.25 -2.08 14.89
CA VAL A 109 12.75 -1.03 15.80
C VAL A 109 13.11 -1.63 17.17
N MET A 110 12.23 -2.46 17.74
CA MET A 110 12.47 -3.15 19.01
C MET A 110 13.74 -4.02 18.97
N LEU A 111 13.96 -4.75 17.86
CA LEU A 111 15.13 -5.60 17.69
C LEU A 111 16.42 -4.77 17.61
N ILE A 112 16.45 -3.70 16.82
CA ILE A 112 17.63 -2.83 16.67
C ILE A 112 17.99 -2.17 18.00
N HIS A 113 16.99 -1.65 18.72
CA HIS A 113 17.20 -1.09 20.06
C HIS A 113 17.78 -2.13 21.02
N SER A 114 17.29 -3.37 20.99
CA SER A 114 17.79 -4.44 21.87
C SER A 114 19.24 -4.85 21.58
N LEU A 115 19.74 -4.59 20.37
CA LEU A 115 21.09 -4.93 19.93
C LEU A 115 22.08 -3.78 20.14
N ASP A 116 21.65 -2.67 20.76
CA ASP A 116 22.41 -1.43 20.93
C ASP A 116 23.04 -0.91 19.61
N ILE A 117 22.38 -1.22 18.50
CA ILE A 117 22.75 -0.70 17.19
C ILE A 117 22.15 0.70 17.10
N THR A 118 22.76 1.66 17.80
CA THR A 118 22.43 3.07 17.67
C THR A 118 22.96 3.58 16.34
N ARG A 119 22.08 3.63 15.32
CA ARG A 119 22.36 4.36 14.08
C ARG A 119 21.49 5.61 14.04
N PRO A 120 22.00 6.79 14.48
CA PRO A 120 21.24 8.05 14.50
C PRO A 120 20.90 8.61 13.10
N GLU A 121 21.13 7.85 12.04
CA GLU A 121 21.16 8.33 10.66
C GLU A 121 20.28 7.52 9.69
N TYR A 122 19.57 6.50 10.20
CA TYR A 122 18.44 5.91 9.47
C TYR A 122 17.16 6.32 10.18
N GLY A 123 16.59 7.46 9.78
CA GLY A 123 15.20 7.81 10.04
C GLY A 123 14.25 6.83 9.35
N PHE A 124 14.28 5.56 9.78
CA PHE A 124 13.43 4.50 9.29
C PHE A 124 12.06 4.67 9.97
N LEU A 125 11.15 5.27 9.19
CA LEU A 125 9.69 5.36 9.31
C LEU A 125 9.10 5.83 10.67
N GLY A 126 9.46 5.28 11.82
CA GLY A 126 8.92 5.69 13.14
C GLY A 126 9.69 6.77 13.90
N GLU A 127 10.90 7.16 13.48
CA GLU A 127 11.77 8.07 14.25
C GLU A 127 11.62 9.57 13.92
N GLN A 128 10.68 9.95 13.03
CA GLN A 128 10.44 11.37 12.75
C GLN A 128 9.71 12.11 13.90
N GLY A 129 9.62 11.51 15.08
CA GLY A 129 9.03 12.11 16.29
C GLY A 129 7.50 12.12 16.32
N TYR A 130 6.83 11.44 15.38
CA TYR A 130 5.37 11.44 15.29
C TYR A 130 4.73 10.26 16.01
N ARG A 131 4.14 10.52 17.18
CA ARG A 131 3.57 9.47 18.05
C ARG A 131 2.41 8.66 17.45
N TRP A 132 1.75 9.17 16.41
CA TRP A 132 0.56 8.55 15.79
C TRP A 132 0.86 7.96 14.40
N ASP A 133 2.14 7.70 14.11
CA ASP A 133 2.59 7.34 12.78
C ASP A 133 1.89 6.09 12.27
N ALA A 134 2.07 4.97 12.97
CA ALA A 134 1.45 3.70 12.62
C ALA A 134 -0.08 3.80 12.45
N GLN A 135 -0.78 4.51 13.34
CA GLN A 135 -2.23 4.67 13.22
C GLN A 135 -2.61 5.46 11.97
N SER A 136 -1.86 6.52 11.68
CA SER A 136 -2.07 7.31 10.47
C SER A 136 -1.74 6.53 9.20
N ASP A 137 -0.71 5.68 9.21
CA ASP A 137 -0.34 4.82 8.06
C ASP A 137 -1.40 3.79 7.74
N ILE A 138 -1.93 3.13 8.77
CA ILE A 138 -3.07 2.23 8.62
C ILE A 138 -4.26 2.99 8.03
N PHE A 139 -4.53 4.22 8.50
CA PHE A 139 -5.60 5.05 7.97
C PHE A 139 -5.37 5.43 6.50
N PHE A 140 -4.18 5.87 6.11
CA PHE A 140 -3.86 6.20 4.73
C PHE A 140 -3.94 4.96 3.82
N GLY A 141 -3.53 3.79 4.32
CA GLY A 141 -3.77 2.49 3.67
C GLY A 141 -5.26 2.19 3.48
N ALA A 142 -6.08 2.37 4.52
CA ALA A 142 -7.52 2.22 4.41
C ALA A 142 -8.13 3.18 3.38
N PHE A 143 -7.68 4.43 3.38
CA PHE A 143 -8.15 5.46 2.46
C PHE A 143 -7.81 5.12 1.01
N GLY A 144 -6.59 4.68 0.72
CA GLY A 144 -6.20 4.21 -0.61
C GLY A 144 -7.03 3.02 -1.09
N ALA A 145 -7.34 2.08 -0.21
CA ALA A 145 -8.24 0.97 -0.51
C ALA A 145 -9.66 1.46 -0.84
N MET A 146 -10.20 2.42 -0.08
CA MET A 146 -11.51 3.02 -0.37
C MET A 146 -11.55 3.72 -1.73
N ILE A 147 -10.50 4.47 -2.10
CA ILE A 147 -10.36 5.10 -3.42
C ILE A 147 -10.44 4.03 -4.52
N MET A 148 -9.68 2.94 -4.39
CA MET A 148 -9.71 1.84 -5.34
C MET A 148 -11.12 1.26 -5.50
N LEU A 149 -11.77 0.94 -4.37
CA LEU A 149 -13.06 0.26 -4.38
C LEU A 149 -14.18 1.13 -4.92
N TRP A 150 -14.19 2.42 -4.58
CA TRP A 150 -15.26 3.35 -4.94
C TRP A 150 -15.10 3.91 -6.35
N LEU A 151 -13.89 4.32 -6.72
CA LEU A 151 -13.65 4.97 -8.01
C LEU A 151 -13.32 3.97 -9.12
N TRP A 152 -12.59 2.89 -8.79
CA TRP A 152 -12.04 1.97 -9.79
C TRP A 152 -12.67 0.58 -9.78
N GLY A 153 -13.44 0.22 -8.74
CA GLY A 153 -14.03 -1.12 -8.63
C GLY A 153 -14.94 -1.51 -9.80
N ALA A 154 -15.69 -0.56 -10.36
CA ALA A 154 -16.53 -0.79 -11.53
C ALA A 154 -15.70 -1.04 -12.80
N TYR A 155 -14.69 -0.19 -13.03
CA TYR A 155 -13.75 -0.33 -14.15
C TYR A 155 -12.99 -1.66 -14.09
N HIS A 156 -12.47 -2.01 -12.93
CA HIS A 156 -11.75 -3.26 -12.70
C HIS A 156 -12.62 -4.49 -13.00
N THR A 157 -13.88 -4.51 -12.55
CA THR A 157 -14.82 -5.58 -12.91
C THR A 157 -15.13 -5.62 -14.40
N GLN A 158 -15.32 -4.47 -15.04
CA GLN A 158 -15.57 -4.43 -16.48
C GLN A 158 -14.38 -4.98 -17.26
N GLN A 159 -13.15 -4.66 -16.84
CA GLN A 159 -11.93 -5.19 -17.46
C GLN A 159 -11.84 -6.71 -17.31
N MET A 160 -12.15 -7.27 -16.13
CA MET A 160 -12.19 -8.73 -15.94
C MET A 160 -13.20 -9.42 -16.86
N ARG A 161 -14.41 -8.87 -17.00
CA ARG A 161 -15.44 -9.40 -17.91
C ARG A 161 -15.00 -9.38 -19.36
N ARG A 162 -14.39 -8.29 -19.82
CA ARG A 162 -13.87 -8.16 -21.21
C ARG A 162 -12.77 -9.19 -21.51
N LEU A 163 -12.02 -9.59 -20.50
CA LEU A 163 -10.95 -10.59 -20.60
C LEU A 163 -11.45 -12.03 -20.37
N GLY A 164 -12.76 -12.25 -20.13
CA GLY A 164 -13.33 -13.57 -19.86
C GLY A 164 -12.83 -14.20 -18.56
N LEU A 165 -12.40 -13.40 -17.59
CA LEU A 165 -11.89 -13.88 -16.30
C LEU A 165 -12.99 -14.15 -15.26
N THR A 166 -14.24 -13.78 -15.59
CA THR A 166 -15.44 -13.86 -14.74
C THR A 166 -16.67 -14.13 -15.57
#